data_AF-A0A2H3DS86-F1
#
_entry.id   AF-A0A2H3DS86-F1
#
_cell.length_a   1.000
_cell.length_b   1.000
_cell.length_c   1.000
_cell.angle_alpha   90.00
_cell.angle_beta   90.00
_cell.angle_gamma   90.00
#
_symmetry.space_group_name_H-M   'P 1'
#
loop_
_entity.id
_entity.type
_entity.pdbx_description
1 polymer ?
#
loop_
_entity_poly.entity_id
_entity_poly.type
_entity_poly.pdbx_seq_one_letter_code
_entity_poly.pdbx_strand_id
1 'polypeptide(L)'
;MPDLAKVRNQAAKVTGLMQAPIPRRLPAVNVTGEPLGLLPPAFVYNSMCPHLFQFSYLCCVEDVPEDILHQCIWSLEWIIRAFLEGSDEQLKMYGHLAPQGQGRGITTETERYFTLQNCRNKLADHFLKPQIDQPLEALRHIRCMMEADKERSGKSDIFLINRGLYFLFAVCLARARIDDIEAKAALSRIIRDSTFNTSESVTTALHVEAKVYLARVLRRLGEDSEAQKLEIWLVRWFKKHPHEFKDSVLVEMFATDIDPAVDPVCAGLGGLKWLDDRKAALKIRIIEKRSCENCRASEPQVRLSKCSKCNYTSYCSTECQKMNWRYHKTYCRENAAHFQTSADLEGKNASAARQFRDWMNHRDNVRSETVESFAHALGLARDASRGRTHIIYQEVEYVPSVLDHLDQFRTTRVGVFKLEDVWQDIESRMGLDPGEGKVYIREMLEEFDHRPARGPVDEALIPMFDLMFSATDDVQVYLRINSISRKKIAFMRPKPDWREDVNMKGELPPVHIKLGDGKILDAEYIF
;
A
#
# COMPACT_ATOMS: atom_id res chain seq x y z
N MET A 1 17.11 -10.62 -15.96
CA MET A 1 16.12 -10.48 -17.05
C MET A 1 16.85 -10.53 -18.39
N PRO A 2 16.33 -11.26 -19.40
CA PRO A 2 16.91 -11.27 -20.74
C PRO A 2 16.73 -9.92 -21.45
N ASP A 3 17.58 -9.65 -22.44
CA ASP A 3 17.48 -8.46 -23.31
C ASP A 3 16.19 -8.51 -24.15
N LEU A 4 15.37 -7.46 -24.07
CA LEU A 4 14.09 -7.37 -24.75
C LEU A 4 14.20 -7.47 -26.27
N ALA A 5 15.31 -7.02 -26.88
CA ALA A 5 15.53 -7.17 -28.33
C ALA A 5 15.64 -8.65 -28.72
N LYS A 6 16.31 -9.46 -27.88
CA LYS A 6 16.41 -10.92 -28.08
C LYS A 6 15.06 -11.60 -27.85
N VAL A 7 14.31 -11.15 -26.85
CA VAL A 7 12.95 -11.65 -26.58
C VAL A 7 12.04 -11.41 -27.78
N ARG A 8 12.03 -10.19 -28.33
CA ARG A 8 11.24 -9.85 -29.54
C ARG A 8 11.66 -10.67 -30.75
N ASN A 9 12.96 -10.89 -30.96
CA ASN A 9 13.44 -11.75 -32.04
C ASN A 9 12.91 -13.19 -31.92
N GLN A 10 12.88 -13.75 -30.71
CA GLN A 10 12.32 -15.08 -30.46
C GLN A 10 10.79 -15.09 -30.57
N ALA A 11 10.10 -14.06 -30.08
CA ALA A 11 8.65 -13.91 -30.22
C ALA A 11 8.22 -13.90 -31.71
N ALA A 12 8.96 -13.22 -32.58
CA ALA A 12 8.70 -13.25 -34.02
C ALA A 12 8.76 -14.67 -34.63
N LYS A 13 9.61 -15.55 -34.10
CA LYS A 13 9.69 -16.97 -34.54
C LYS A 13 8.52 -17.80 -34.04
N VAL A 14 7.99 -17.48 -32.84
CA VAL A 14 6.90 -18.23 -32.21
C VAL A 14 5.66 -18.25 -33.08
N THR A 15 5.35 -17.18 -33.83
CA THR A 15 4.20 -17.16 -34.74
C THR A 15 4.24 -18.32 -35.75
N GLY A 16 5.41 -18.67 -36.27
CA GLY A 16 5.58 -19.84 -37.13
C GLY A 16 5.51 -21.16 -36.35
N LEU A 17 6.02 -21.21 -35.13
CA LEU A 17 5.95 -22.40 -34.27
C LEU A 17 4.51 -22.71 -33.82
N MET A 18 3.68 -21.70 -33.60
CA MET A 18 2.26 -21.86 -33.25
C MET A 18 1.45 -22.51 -34.38
N GLN A 19 1.90 -22.38 -35.63
CA GLN A 19 1.26 -22.95 -36.81
C GLN A 19 1.86 -24.30 -37.22
N ALA A 20 3.06 -24.63 -36.73
CA ALA A 20 3.75 -25.87 -37.03
C ALA A 20 3.14 -27.05 -36.25
N PRO A 21 3.27 -28.29 -36.76
CA PRO A 21 2.95 -29.48 -35.97
C PRO A 21 3.76 -29.53 -34.67
N ILE A 22 3.14 -29.99 -33.58
CA ILE A 22 3.80 -30.13 -32.29
C ILE A 22 5.06 -31.01 -32.45
N PRO A 23 6.25 -30.56 -32.00
CA PRO A 23 7.48 -31.33 -32.06
C PRO A 23 7.32 -32.70 -31.41
N ARG A 24 7.97 -33.70 -32.02
CA ARG A 24 8.07 -35.03 -31.42
C ARG A 24 8.88 -34.95 -30.12
N ARG A 25 8.58 -35.84 -29.17
CA ARG A 25 9.40 -35.99 -27.97
C ARG A 25 10.80 -36.48 -28.36
N LEU A 26 11.84 -35.86 -27.80
CA LEU A 26 13.24 -36.15 -28.13
C LEU A 26 13.93 -36.85 -26.95
N PRO A 27 14.81 -37.83 -27.17
CA PRO A 27 15.64 -38.37 -26.10
C PRO A 27 16.51 -37.28 -25.48
N ALA A 28 16.57 -37.21 -24.15
CA ALA A 28 17.51 -36.35 -23.43
C ALA A 28 18.50 -37.16 -22.62
N VAL A 29 19.69 -36.58 -22.44
CA VAL A 29 20.71 -37.02 -21.50
C VAL A 29 21.05 -35.87 -20.57
N ASN A 30 21.37 -36.17 -19.32
CA ASN A 30 21.85 -35.17 -18.36
C ASN A 30 23.33 -34.82 -18.62
N VAL A 31 23.90 -33.95 -17.78
CA VAL A 31 25.30 -33.52 -17.88
C VAL A 31 26.32 -34.66 -17.68
N THR A 32 25.93 -35.78 -17.05
CA THR A 32 26.77 -36.98 -16.87
C THR A 32 26.56 -38.01 -17.97
N GLY A 33 25.70 -37.75 -18.96
CA GLY A 33 25.40 -38.65 -20.07
C GLY A 33 24.32 -39.70 -19.78
N GLU A 34 23.67 -39.64 -18.62
CA GLU A 34 22.60 -40.57 -18.25
C GLU A 34 21.27 -40.20 -18.93
N PRO A 35 20.49 -41.17 -19.41
CA PRO A 35 19.24 -40.92 -20.10
C PRO A 35 18.17 -40.34 -19.15
N LEU A 36 17.57 -39.22 -19.54
CA LEU A 36 16.45 -38.55 -18.85
C LEU A 36 15.09 -38.91 -19.46
N GLY A 37 15.05 -39.93 -20.31
CA GLY A 37 13.85 -40.32 -21.06
C GLY A 37 13.52 -39.37 -22.21
N LEU A 38 12.24 -39.36 -22.62
CA LEU A 38 11.74 -38.54 -23.71
C LEU A 38 11.29 -37.17 -23.19
N LEU A 39 11.90 -36.10 -23.71
CA LEU A 39 11.53 -34.72 -23.39
C LEU A 39 10.13 -34.39 -23.89
N PRO A 40 9.23 -33.91 -23.02
CA PRO A 40 7.99 -33.27 -23.43
C PRO A 40 8.22 -32.13 -24.45
N PRO A 41 7.29 -31.89 -25.38
CA PRO A 41 7.44 -30.83 -26.40
C PRO A 41 7.69 -29.44 -25.81
N ALA A 42 7.18 -29.18 -24.60
CA ALA A 42 7.41 -27.95 -23.86
C ALA A 42 8.90 -27.60 -23.72
N PHE A 43 9.75 -28.61 -23.45
CA PHE A 43 11.19 -28.41 -23.30
C PHE A 43 11.88 -28.15 -24.64
N VAL A 44 11.37 -28.73 -25.73
CA VAL A 44 11.86 -28.45 -27.09
C VAL A 44 11.61 -26.98 -27.43
N TYR A 45 10.41 -26.47 -27.17
CA TYR A 45 10.10 -25.05 -27.37
C TYR A 45 10.94 -24.13 -26.47
N ASN A 46 11.15 -24.50 -25.21
CA ASN A 46 12.02 -23.74 -24.31
C ASN A 46 13.46 -23.68 -24.84
N SER A 47 14.00 -24.77 -25.38
CA SER A 47 15.33 -24.76 -26.04
C SER A 47 15.38 -23.85 -27.28
N MET A 48 14.29 -23.74 -28.03
CA MET A 48 14.22 -22.91 -29.24
C MET A 48 14.07 -21.41 -28.92
N CYS A 49 13.36 -21.09 -27.84
CA CYS A 49 13.01 -19.72 -27.44
C CYS A 49 13.36 -19.43 -25.96
N PRO A 50 14.60 -19.63 -25.50
CA PRO A 50 14.94 -19.60 -24.07
C PRO A 50 14.78 -18.20 -23.45
N HIS A 51 15.02 -17.13 -24.20
CA HIS A 51 14.87 -15.77 -23.70
C HIS A 51 13.41 -15.39 -23.56
N LEU A 52 12.54 -15.82 -24.47
CA LEU A 52 11.11 -15.58 -24.35
C LEU A 52 10.52 -16.34 -23.15
N PHE A 53 10.82 -17.63 -23.00
CA PHE A 53 10.35 -18.42 -21.85
C PHE A 53 10.83 -17.81 -20.52
N GLN A 54 12.11 -17.46 -20.43
CA GLN A 54 12.67 -16.81 -19.25
C GLN A 54 12.02 -15.44 -18.99
N PHE A 55 11.79 -14.65 -20.04
CA PHE A 55 11.13 -13.35 -19.91
C PHE A 55 9.71 -13.51 -19.39
N SER A 56 8.87 -14.31 -20.06
CA SER A 56 7.46 -14.51 -19.70
C SER A 56 7.29 -15.04 -18.28
N TYR A 57 8.22 -15.87 -17.80
CA TYR A 57 8.22 -16.37 -16.43
C TYR A 57 8.59 -15.31 -15.39
N LEU A 58 9.63 -14.51 -15.66
CA LEU A 58 10.23 -13.62 -14.66
C LEU A 58 9.70 -12.17 -14.70
N CYS A 59 9.14 -11.70 -15.81
CA CYS A 59 8.64 -10.32 -15.91
C CYS A 59 7.34 -10.13 -15.12
N CYS A 60 7.07 -8.94 -14.60
CA CYS A 60 5.74 -8.60 -14.11
C CYS A 60 4.75 -8.56 -15.29
N VAL A 61 3.46 -8.81 -15.02
CA VAL A 61 2.45 -8.90 -16.09
C VAL A 61 2.22 -7.56 -16.78
N GLU A 62 2.42 -6.47 -16.03
CA GLU A 62 2.33 -5.08 -16.48
C GLU A 62 3.48 -4.68 -17.40
N ASP A 63 4.64 -5.32 -17.25
CA ASP A 63 5.85 -5.02 -18.01
C ASP A 63 5.90 -5.73 -19.38
N VAL A 64 4.92 -6.60 -19.68
CA VAL A 64 4.84 -7.30 -20.96
C VAL A 64 4.38 -6.33 -22.06
N PRO A 65 5.22 -6.04 -23.07
CA PRO A 65 4.83 -5.19 -24.18
C PRO A 65 3.69 -5.82 -24.99
N GLU A 66 2.78 -4.98 -25.47
CA GLU A 66 1.62 -5.40 -26.24
C GLU A 66 2.00 -6.19 -27.51
N ASP A 67 3.12 -5.81 -28.16
CA ASP A 67 3.60 -6.45 -29.38
C ASP A 67 4.04 -7.91 -29.22
N ILE A 68 4.27 -8.38 -27.99
CA ILE A 68 4.67 -9.76 -27.68
C ILE A 68 3.75 -10.48 -26.68
N LEU A 69 2.60 -9.90 -26.36
CA LEU A 69 1.68 -10.40 -25.34
C LEU A 69 1.21 -11.83 -25.64
N HIS A 70 0.76 -12.11 -26.87
CA HIS A 70 0.30 -13.44 -27.28
C HIS A 70 1.41 -14.50 -27.19
N GLN A 71 2.64 -14.14 -27.52
CA GLN A 71 3.78 -15.06 -27.45
C GLN A 71 4.19 -15.33 -26.00
N CYS A 72 3.98 -14.37 -25.09
CA CYS A 72 4.16 -14.59 -23.66
C CYS A 72 3.10 -15.53 -23.08
N ILE A 73 1.82 -15.34 -23.46
CA ILE A 73 0.72 -16.26 -23.12
C ILE A 73 1.06 -17.69 -23.57
N TRP A 74 1.42 -17.86 -24.84
CA TRP A 74 1.82 -19.15 -25.40
C TRP A 74 3.00 -19.78 -24.64
N SER A 75 4.01 -18.99 -24.30
CA SER A 75 5.19 -19.47 -23.56
C SER A 75 4.82 -19.94 -22.15
N LEU A 76 3.97 -19.18 -21.44
CA LEU A 76 3.47 -19.55 -20.11
C LEU A 76 2.65 -20.85 -20.14
N GLU A 77 1.80 -21.05 -21.15
CA GLU A 77 1.07 -22.32 -21.33
C GLU A 77 2.02 -23.51 -21.49
N TRP A 78 3.09 -23.35 -22.28
CA TRP A 78 4.09 -24.41 -22.43
C TRP A 78 4.93 -24.62 -21.19
N ILE A 79 5.25 -23.57 -20.43
CA ILE A 79 5.90 -23.71 -19.11
C ILE A 79 5.01 -24.54 -18.19
N ILE A 80 3.71 -24.25 -18.10
CA ILE A 80 2.77 -25.04 -17.31
C ILE A 80 2.80 -26.52 -17.74
N ARG A 81 2.79 -26.81 -19.04
CA ARG A 81 2.90 -28.19 -19.56
C ARG A 81 4.22 -28.86 -19.19
N ALA A 82 5.35 -28.13 -19.25
CA ALA A 82 6.64 -28.65 -18.79
C ALA A 82 6.56 -29.09 -17.31
N PHE A 83 5.90 -28.29 -16.49
CA PHE A 83 5.68 -28.59 -15.07
C PHE A 83 4.58 -29.62 -14.78
N LEU A 84 3.78 -30.04 -15.77
CA LEU A 84 2.82 -31.13 -15.61
C LEU A 84 3.38 -32.46 -16.14
N GLU A 85 4.17 -32.42 -17.22
CA GLU A 85 4.65 -33.61 -17.91
C GLU A 85 6.11 -33.98 -17.59
N GLY A 86 6.93 -33.00 -17.16
CA GLY A 86 8.37 -33.18 -16.96
C GLY A 86 8.75 -33.78 -15.62
N SER A 87 9.81 -34.60 -15.60
CA SER A 87 10.42 -35.07 -14.35
C SER A 87 11.16 -33.93 -13.63
N ASP A 88 11.44 -34.10 -12.34
CA ASP A 88 12.18 -33.09 -11.57
C ASP A 88 13.60 -32.88 -12.11
N GLU A 89 14.24 -33.93 -12.61
CA GLU A 89 15.55 -33.87 -13.26
C GLU A 89 15.50 -33.07 -14.58
N GLN A 90 14.47 -33.28 -15.38
CA GLN A 90 14.26 -32.51 -16.61
C GLN A 90 14.03 -31.02 -16.30
N LEU A 91 13.21 -30.70 -15.31
CA LEU A 91 12.98 -29.31 -14.90
C LEU A 91 14.25 -28.64 -14.35
N LYS A 92 15.06 -29.35 -13.56
CA LYS A 92 16.37 -28.87 -13.09
C LYS A 92 17.32 -28.59 -14.25
N MET A 93 17.39 -29.48 -15.24
CA MET A 93 18.24 -29.31 -16.42
C MET A 93 17.93 -28.03 -17.20
N TYR A 94 16.66 -27.63 -17.22
CA TYR A 94 16.20 -26.40 -17.89
C TYR A 94 16.16 -25.17 -16.98
N GLY A 95 16.68 -25.26 -15.75
CA GLY A 95 16.74 -24.15 -14.81
C GLY A 95 15.39 -23.74 -14.23
N HIS A 96 14.38 -24.61 -14.32
CA HIS A 96 13.04 -24.38 -13.77
C HIS A 96 12.94 -24.73 -12.28
N LEU A 97 13.85 -25.58 -11.78
CA LEU A 97 13.96 -25.98 -10.38
C LEU A 97 15.43 -25.86 -9.92
N ALA A 98 15.63 -25.62 -8.62
CA ALA A 98 16.98 -25.50 -8.08
C ALA A 98 17.72 -26.86 -8.06
N PRO A 99 19.05 -26.89 -8.25
CA PRO A 99 19.84 -28.09 -8.03
C PRO A 99 19.75 -28.57 -6.58
N GLN A 100 19.82 -29.89 -6.35
CA GLN A 100 19.82 -30.47 -5.00
C GLN A 100 20.92 -29.85 -4.13
N GLY A 101 20.57 -29.43 -2.92
CA GLY A 101 21.51 -28.85 -1.95
C GLY A 101 21.78 -27.34 -2.09
N GLN A 102 21.21 -26.66 -3.09
CA GLN A 102 21.32 -25.20 -3.25
C GLN A 102 20.04 -24.42 -2.85
N GLY A 103 18.92 -25.12 -2.60
CA GLY A 103 17.68 -24.51 -2.15
C GLY A 103 17.72 -24.07 -0.68
N ARG A 104 17.04 -22.96 -0.34
CA ARG A 104 16.88 -22.42 1.03
C ARG A 104 15.97 -23.31 1.92
N GLY A 105 16.23 -24.61 2.00
CA GLY A 105 15.41 -25.56 2.77
C GLY A 105 14.00 -25.79 2.20
N ILE A 106 13.74 -25.45 0.93
CA ILE A 106 12.46 -25.66 0.26
C ILE A 106 12.49 -27.03 -0.45
N THR A 107 11.42 -27.81 -0.34
CA THR A 107 11.30 -29.10 -1.04
C THR A 107 11.03 -28.89 -2.53
N THR A 108 11.50 -29.81 -3.39
CA THR A 108 11.23 -29.78 -4.84
C THR A 108 9.73 -29.67 -5.16
N GLU A 109 8.89 -30.38 -4.40
CA GLU A 109 7.43 -30.32 -4.49
C GLU A 109 6.90 -28.90 -4.21
N THR A 110 7.46 -28.22 -3.21
CA THR A 110 7.07 -26.85 -2.87
C THR A 110 7.53 -25.86 -3.94
N GLU A 111 8.74 -25.99 -4.48
CA GLU A 111 9.19 -25.18 -5.61
C GLU A 111 8.31 -25.37 -6.85
N ARG A 112 7.93 -26.61 -7.13
CA ARG A 112 7.03 -26.99 -8.23
C ARG A 112 5.66 -26.34 -8.08
N TYR A 113 5.07 -26.44 -6.88
CA TYR A 113 3.80 -25.81 -6.56
C TYR A 113 3.86 -24.30 -6.77
N PHE A 114 4.81 -23.59 -6.15
CA PHE A 114 4.88 -22.12 -6.27
C PHE A 114 5.10 -21.67 -7.71
N THR A 115 5.91 -22.40 -8.47
CA THR A 115 6.18 -22.06 -9.86
C THR A 115 4.95 -22.26 -10.75
N LEU A 116 4.22 -23.36 -10.57
CA LEU A 116 2.95 -23.60 -11.27
C LEU A 116 1.90 -22.54 -10.93
N GLN A 117 1.77 -22.17 -9.65
CA GLN A 117 0.87 -21.12 -9.20
C GLN A 117 1.23 -19.77 -9.84
N ASN A 118 2.51 -19.39 -9.84
CA ASN A 118 2.97 -18.15 -10.47
C ASN A 118 2.65 -18.12 -11.97
N CYS A 119 2.93 -19.21 -12.70
CA CYS A 119 2.65 -19.25 -14.15
C CYS A 119 1.15 -19.15 -14.45
N ARG A 120 0.32 -19.89 -13.70
CA ARG A 120 -1.14 -19.86 -13.86
C ARG A 120 -1.72 -18.49 -13.51
N ASN A 121 -1.21 -17.83 -12.47
CA ASN A 121 -1.67 -16.51 -12.09
C ASN A 121 -1.35 -15.48 -13.18
N LYS A 122 -0.09 -15.44 -13.66
CA LYS A 122 0.31 -14.57 -14.76
C LYS A 122 -0.51 -14.79 -16.03
N LEU A 123 -0.77 -16.06 -16.35
CA LEU A 123 -1.55 -16.44 -17.52
C LEU A 123 -3.01 -16.01 -17.38
N ALA A 124 -3.62 -16.20 -16.20
CA ALA A 124 -4.97 -15.70 -15.91
C ALA A 124 -5.05 -14.18 -16.03
N ASP A 125 -4.08 -13.45 -15.47
CA ASP A 125 -4.00 -11.98 -15.56
C ASP A 125 -3.91 -11.53 -17.03
N HIS A 126 -3.07 -12.18 -17.83
CA HIS A 126 -2.96 -11.88 -19.26
C HIS A 126 -4.26 -12.13 -20.03
N PHE A 127 -4.97 -13.22 -19.74
CA PHE A 127 -6.27 -13.52 -20.35
C PHE A 127 -7.35 -12.50 -19.96
N LEU A 128 -7.21 -11.85 -18.80
CA LEU A 128 -8.15 -10.84 -18.31
C LEU A 128 -7.83 -9.42 -18.80
N LYS A 129 -6.69 -9.20 -19.45
CA LYS A 129 -6.36 -7.89 -20.06
C LYS A 129 -7.35 -7.52 -21.18
N PRO A 130 -7.63 -6.23 -21.41
CA PRO A 130 -8.62 -5.80 -22.42
C PRO A 130 -8.26 -6.19 -23.85
N GLN A 131 -6.96 -6.33 -24.16
CA GLN A 131 -6.48 -6.76 -25.46
C GLN A 131 -6.80 -8.23 -25.76
N ILE A 132 -6.99 -9.05 -24.72
CA ILE A 132 -7.21 -10.50 -24.85
C ILE A 132 -8.65 -10.85 -24.53
N ASP A 133 -9.16 -10.40 -23.38
CA ASP A 133 -10.52 -10.59 -22.86
C ASP A 133 -11.05 -12.03 -23.04
N GLN A 134 -10.30 -13.01 -22.55
CA GLN A 134 -10.66 -14.43 -22.54
C GLN A 134 -10.89 -14.94 -21.10
N PRO A 135 -11.92 -14.45 -20.40
CA PRO A 135 -12.17 -14.81 -19.00
C PRO A 135 -12.46 -16.31 -18.81
N LEU A 136 -12.99 -17.02 -19.82
CA LEU A 136 -13.21 -18.46 -19.71
C LEU A 136 -11.89 -19.25 -19.61
N GLU A 137 -10.86 -18.84 -20.36
CA GLU A 137 -9.54 -19.47 -20.30
C GLU A 137 -8.82 -19.13 -18.99
N ALA A 138 -8.92 -17.89 -18.52
CA ALA A 138 -8.45 -17.49 -17.19
C ALA A 138 -9.09 -18.35 -16.09
N LEU A 139 -10.40 -18.57 -16.16
CA LEU A 139 -11.16 -19.33 -15.16
C LEU A 139 -10.68 -20.78 -15.04
N ARG A 140 -10.28 -21.42 -16.15
CA ARG A 140 -9.71 -22.78 -16.13
C ARG A 140 -8.44 -22.82 -15.29
N HIS A 141 -7.53 -21.88 -15.50
CA HIS A 141 -6.29 -21.78 -14.72
C HIS A 141 -6.56 -21.47 -13.25
N ILE A 142 -7.47 -20.53 -12.98
CA ILE A 142 -7.89 -20.16 -11.62
C ILE A 142 -8.45 -21.36 -10.86
N ARG A 143 -9.34 -22.16 -11.46
CA ARG A 143 -9.87 -23.38 -10.84
C ARG A 143 -8.76 -24.38 -10.51
N CYS A 144 -7.80 -24.58 -11.40
CA CYS A 144 -6.64 -25.44 -11.11
C CYS A 144 -5.77 -24.90 -9.97
N MET A 145 -5.63 -23.57 -9.83
CA MET A 145 -4.92 -22.96 -8.70
C MET A 145 -5.67 -23.21 -7.39
N MET A 146 -7.00 -23.05 -7.39
CA MET A 146 -7.86 -23.28 -6.24
C MET A 146 -7.78 -24.74 -5.77
N GLU A 147 -7.90 -25.73 -6.66
CA GLU A 147 -7.80 -27.13 -6.24
C GLU A 147 -6.43 -27.45 -5.61
N ALA A 148 -5.33 -26.94 -6.18
CA ALA A 148 -4.01 -27.11 -5.61
C ALA A 148 -3.85 -26.43 -4.23
N ASP A 149 -4.46 -25.27 -4.00
CA ASP A 149 -4.49 -24.62 -2.68
C ASP A 149 -5.29 -25.43 -1.65
N LYS A 150 -6.41 -26.05 -2.07
CA LYS A 150 -7.19 -26.95 -1.20
C LYS A 150 -6.40 -28.19 -0.82
N GLU A 151 -5.80 -28.86 -1.80
CA GLU A 151 -4.98 -30.05 -1.60
C GLU A 151 -3.81 -29.78 -0.65
N ARG A 152 -3.06 -28.69 -0.88
CA ARG A 152 -1.90 -28.34 -0.06
C ARG A 152 -2.26 -27.92 1.36
N SER A 153 -3.37 -27.20 1.52
CA SER A 153 -3.79 -26.69 2.85
C SER A 153 -4.60 -27.71 3.66
N GLY A 154 -5.16 -28.73 3.01
CA GLY A 154 -6.14 -29.64 3.60
C GLY A 154 -7.49 -28.99 3.93
N LYS A 155 -7.73 -27.75 3.50
CA LYS A 155 -8.95 -26.98 3.76
C LYS A 155 -9.77 -26.84 2.47
N SER A 156 -11.10 -26.86 2.57
CA SER A 156 -11.98 -26.75 1.41
C SER A 156 -12.30 -25.31 1.02
N ASP A 157 -12.25 -24.37 1.97
CA ASP A 157 -12.72 -23.00 1.77
C ASP A 157 -11.61 -22.06 1.29
N ILE A 158 -11.54 -21.86 -0.03
CA ILE A 158 -10.54 -20.99 -0.67
C ILE A 158 -10.59 -19.56 -0.16
N PHE A 159 -11.77 -19.06 0.21
CA PHE A 159 -11.87 -17.71 0.74
C PHE A 159 -11.04 -17.52 2.02
N LEU A 160 -10.88 -18.57 2.84
CA LEU A 160 -10.06 -18.53 4.05
C LEU A 160 -8.59 -18.85 3.80
N ILE A 161 -8.28 -19.58 2.71
CA ILE A 161 -6.92 -19.98 2.35
C ILE A 161 -6.21 -18.86 1.58
N ASN A 162 -6.88 -18.33 0.55
CA ASN A 162 -6.32 -17.39 -0.42
C ASN A 162 -7.40 -16.44 -0.93
N ARG A 163 -7.58 -15.32 -0.21
CA ARG A 163 -8.60 -14.29 -0.51
C ARG A 163 -8.43 -13.64 -1.88
N GLY A 164 -7.18 -13.40 -2.29
CA GLY A 164 -6.87 -12.81 -3.59
C GLY A 164 -7.31 -13.73 -4.73
N LEU A 165 -7.01 -15.02 -4.62
CA LEU A 165 -7.46 -16.02 -5.59
C LEU A 165 -8.99 -16.17 -5.62
N TYR A 166 -9.64 -16.15 -4.45
CA TYR A 166 -11.11 -16.18 -4.40
C TYR A 166 -11.74 -14.96 -5.08
N PHE A 167 -11.16 -13.78 -4.86
CA PHE A 167 -11.60 -12.56 -5.53
C PHE A 167 -11.45 -12.68 -7.05
N LEU A 168 -10.28 -13.08 -7.53
CA LEU A 168 -9.99 -13.24 -8.95
C LEU A 168 -10.96 -14.24 -9.59
N PHE A 169 -11.26 -15.35 -8.90
CA PHE A 169 -12.28 -16.31 -9.29
C PHE A 169 -13.66 -15.67 -9.45
N ALA A 170 -14.13 -14.90 -8.46
CA ALA A 170 -15.45 -14.29 -8.50
C ALA A 170 -15.61 -13.28 -9.65
N VAL A 171 -14.61 -12.42 -9.88
CA VAL A 171 -14.57 -11.48 -11.00
C VAL A 171 -14.53 -12.21 -12.33
N CYS A 172 -13.64 -13.20 -12.45
CA CYS A 172 -13.47 -13.98 -13.67
C CYS A 172 -14.76 -14.74 -14.03
N LEU A 173 -15.48 -15.27 -13.05
CA LEU A 173 -16.75 -15.95 -13.24
C LEU A 173 -17.84 -15.00 -13.74
N ALA A 174 -17.92 -13.80 -13.15
CA ALA A 174 -18.82 -12.74 -13.59
C ALA A 174 -18.54 -12.28 -15.03
N ARG A 175 -17.25 -12.17 -15.41
CA ARG A 175 -16.84 -11.81 -16.78
C ARG A 175 -17.05 -12.94 -17.79
N ALA A 176 -16.88 -14.20 -17.37
CA ALA A 176 -17.07 -15.36 -18.24
C ALA A 176 -18.55 -15.64 -18.56
N ARG A 177 -19.48 -15.12 -17.75
CA ARG A 177 -20.94 -15.27 -17.93
C ARG A 177 -21.43 -16.71 -18.06
N ILE A 178 -20.73 -17.65 -17.42
CA ILE A 178 -21.07 -19.07 -17.47
C ILE A 178 -21.95 -19.51 -16.30
N ASP A 179 -21.87 -18.81 -15.17
CA ASP A 179 -22.65 -19.11 -13.96
C ASP A 179 -22.84 -17.85 -13.10
N ASP A 180 -23.88 -17.09 -13.43
CA ASP A 180 -24.20 -15.85 -12.72
C ASP A 180 -24.70 -16.10 -11.29
N ILE A 181 -25.21 -17.29 -10.98
CA ILE A 181 -25.66 -17.66 -9.63
C ILE A 181 -24.45 -17.84 -8.71
N GLU A 182 -23.45 -18.60 -9.16
CA GLU A 182 -22.20 -18.78 -8.42
C GLU A 182 -21.41 -17.46 -8.34
N ALA A 183 -21.37 -16.67 -9.43
CA ALA A 183 -20.74 -15.34 -9.44
C ALA A 183 -21.38 -14.41 -8.40
N LYS A 184 -22.72 -14.34 -8.38
CA LYS A 184 -23.46 -13.55 -7.39
C LYS A 184 -23.11 -13.98 -5.97
N ALA A 185 -23.08 -15.28 -5.68
CA ALA A 185 -22.78 -15.81 -4.37
C ALA A 185 -21.35 -15.43 -3.93
N ALA A 186 -20.36 -15.62 -4.81
CA ALA A 186 -18.96 -15.32 -4.53
C ALA A 186 -18.71 -13.81 -4.30
N LEU A 187 -19.24 -12.96 -5.18
CA LEU A 187 -19.13 -11.50 -5.06
C LEU A 187 -19.86 -10.96 -3.82
N SER A 188 -21.04 -11.50 -3.52
CA SER A 188 -21.79 -11.15 -2.32
C SER A 188 -21.03 -11.51 -1.04
N ARG A 189 -20.34 -12.66 -1.04
CA ARG A 189 -19.49 -13.08 0.09
C ARG A 189 -18.36 -12.09 0.34
N ILE A 190 -17.66 -11.66 -0.73
CA ILE A 190 -16.59 -10.66 -0.65
C ILE A 190 -17.12 -9.35 -0.04
N ILE A 191 -18.27 -8.87 -0.52
CA ILE A 191 -18.84 -7.58 -0.09
C ILE A 191 -19.34 -7.61 1.37
N ARG A 192 -19.75 -8.78 1.88
CA ARG A 192 -20.27 -8.94 3.26
C ARG A 192 -19.18 -9.16 4.29
N ASP A 193 -17.97 -9.53 3.88
CA ASP A 193 -16.91 -9.87 4.81
C ASP A 193 -16.27 -8.62 5.42
N SER A 194 -16.54 -8.39 6.70
CA SER A 194 -16.01 -7.26 7.46
C SER A 194 -14.50 -7.34 7.73
N THR A 195 -13.91 -8.52 7.60
CA THR A 195 -12.48 -8.78 7.81
C THR A 195 -11.65 -8.65 6.54
N PHE A 196 -12.28 -8.40 5.38
CA PHE A 196 -11.57 -8.19 4.12
C PHE A 196 -10.68 -6.93 4.17
N ASN A 197 -10.75 -6.10 5.25
CA ASN A 197 -10.12 -4.77 5.44
C ASN A 197 -9.14 -4.60 6.62
N THR A 198 -8.53 -5.66 7.16
CA THR A 198 -7.56 -5.45 8.24
C THR A 198 -6.19 -4.92 7.78
N SER A 199 -5.96 -4.69 6.47
CA SER A 199 -4.76 -4.05 5.93
C SER A 199 -5.07 -3.12 4.74
N GLU A 200 -4.51 -1.90 4.75
CA GLU A 200 -4.79 -0.75 3.85
C GLU A 200 -4.75 -0.98 2.31
N SER A 201 -5.49 -0.12 1.59
CA SER A 201 -5.59 0.16 0.14
C SER A 201 -6.04 -0.97 -0.80
N VAL A 202 -5.48 -2.18 -0.69
CA VAL A 202 -5.81 -3.28 -1.62
C VAL A 202 -7.26 -3.71 -1.43
N THR A 203 -7.79 -3.61 -0.21
CA THR A 203 -9.15 -4.03 0.12
C THR A 203 -10.26 -3.19 -0.49
N THR A 204 -10.13 -1.86 -0.48
CA THR A 204 -11.20 -0.96 -0.96
C THR A 204 -11.40 -1.15 -2.45
N ALA A 205 -10.30 -1.27 -3.19
CA ALA A 205 -10.29 -1.53 -4.62
C ALA A 205 -11.08 -2.80 -4.95
N LEU A 206 -10.75 -3.91 -4.30
CA LEU A 206 -11.41 -5.20 -4.50
C LEU A 206 -12.91 -5.15 -4.14
N HIS A 207 -13.32 -4.45 -3.08
CA HIS A 207 -14.76 -4.33 -2.75
C HIS A 207 -15.54 -3.54 -3.80
N VAL A 208 -14.98 -2.42 -4.25
CA VAL A 208 -15.63 -1.56 -5.23
C VAL A 208 -15.71 -2.30 -6.57
N GLU A 209 -14.64 -2.97 -6.97
CA GLU A 209 -14.63 -3.82 -8.16
C GLU A 209 -15.63 -4.97 -8.05
N ALA A 210 -15.69 -5.66 -6.90
CA ALA A 210 -16.69 -6.70 -6.66
C ALA A 210 -18.13 -6.16 -6.77
N LYS A 211 -18.38 -4.93 -6.31
CA LYS A 211 -19.69 -4.27 -6.46
C LYS A 211 -20.02 -3.94 -7.91
N VAL A 212 -19.03 -3.53 -8.72
CA VAL A 212 -19.22 -3.29 -10.16
C VAL A 212 -19.68 -4.57 -10.84
N TYR A 213 -18.91 -5.66 -10.67
CA TYR A 213 -19.28 -6.94 -11.27
C TYR A 213 -20.56 -7.52 -10.68
N LEU A 214 -20.85 -7.31 -9.39
CA LEU A 214 -22.11 -7.77 -8.78
C LEU A 214 -23.31 -7.02 -9.37
N ALA A 215 -23.21 -5.71 -9.59
CA ALA A 215 -24.28 -4.95 -10.22
C ALA A 215 -24.60 -5.49 -11.63
N ARG A 216 -23.57 -5.81 -12.42
CA ARG A 216 -23.72 -6.41 -13.76
C ARG A 216 -24.35 -7.81 -13.69
N VAL A 217 -23.91 -8.66 -12.77
CA VAL A 217 -24.50 -9.99 -12.53
C VAL A 217 -25.96 -9.88 -12.13
N LEU A 218 -26.30 -8.96 -11.21
CA LEU A 218 -27.69 -8.73 -10.78
C LEU A 218 -28.59 -8.29 -11.94
N ARG A 219 -28.11 -7.42 -12.84
CA ARG A 219 -28.84 -7.06 -14.07
C ARG A 219 -29.15 -8.28 -14.92
N ARG A 220 -28.17 -9.16 -15.15
CA ARG A 220 -28.35 -10.38 -15.95
C ARG A 220 -29.33 -11.38 -15.31
N LEU A 221 -29.37 -11.42 -13.98
CA LEU A 221 -30.33 -12.21 -13.22
C LEU A 221 -31.73 -11.56 -13.11
N GLY A 222 -31.94 -10.36 -13.66
CA GLY A 222 -33.21 -9.63 -13.59
C GLY A 222 -33.49 -8.94 -12.25
N GLU A 223 -32.47 -8.80 -11.39
CA GLU A 223 -32.56 -8.15 -10.08
C GLU A 223 -32.28 -6.63 -10.18
N ASP A 224 -33.02 -5.95 -11.06
CA ASP A 224 -32.76 -4.56 -11.45
C ASP A 224 -32.73 -3.55 -10.29
N SER A 225 -33.60 -3.73 -9.30
CA SER A 225 -33.68 -2.83 -8.13
C SER A 225 -32.40 -2.87 -7.28
N GLU A 226 -31.84 -4.06 -7.06
CA GLU A 226 -30.60 -4.22 -6.29
C GLU A 226 -29.39 -3.78 -7.11
N ALA A 227 -29.37 -4.08 -8.41
CA ALA A 227 -28.35 -3.58 -9.32
C ALA A 227 -28.29 -2.05 -9.31
N GLN A 228 -29.46 -1.39 -9.46
CA GLN A 228 -29.55 0.07 -9.49
C GLN A 228 -29.05 0.72 -8.18
N LYS A 229 -29.32 0.11 -7.02
CA LYS A 229 -28.79 0.60 -5.73
C LYS A 229 -27.26 0.58 -5.71
N LEU A 230 -26.65 -0.50 -6.19
CA LEU A 230 -25.19 -0.60 -6.31
C LEU A 230 -24.63 0.39 -7.33
N GLU A 231 -25.26 0.55 -8.49
CA GLU A 231 -24.85 1.48 -9.54
C GLU A 231 -24.84 2.94 -9.03
N ILE A 232 -25.91 3.37 -8.36
CA ILE A 232 -25.99 4.73 -7.77
C ILE A 232 -24.89 4.92 -6.73
N TRP A 233 -24.66 3.91 -5.90
CA TRP A 233 -23.58 3.94 -4.91
C TRP A 233 -22.21 4.07 -5.58
N LEU A 234 -21.95 3.26 -6.62
CA LEU A 234 -20.69 3.24 -7.37
C LEU A 234 -20.42 4.58 -8.04
N VAL A 235 -21.41 5.17 -8.72
CA VAL A 235 -21.26 6.49 -9.38
C VAL A 235 -20.90 7.57 -8.36
N ARG A 236 -21.59 7.60 -7.20
CA ARG A 236 -21.28 8.55 -6.13
C ARG A 236 -19.89 8.30 -5.55
N TRP A 237 -19.53 7.03 -5.39
CA TRP A 237 -18.26 6.62 -4.84
C TRP A 237 -17.10 7.04 -5.75
N PHE A 238 -17.12 6.69 -7.04
CA PHE A 238 -16.07 7.06 -8.00
C PHE A 238 -15.95 8.58 -8.15
N LYS A 239 -17.06 9.34 -8.16
CA LYS A 239 -17.00 10.81 -8.14
C LYS A 239 -16.34 11.38 -6.89
N LYS A 240 -16.50 10.71 -5.75
CA LYS A 240 -15.86 11.08 -4.48
C LYS A 240 -14.41 10.60 -4.40
N HIS A 241 -14.05 9.54 -5.12
CA HIS A 241 -12.75 8.85 -5.07
C HIS A 241 -12.15 8.59 -6.47
N PRO A 242 -11.91 9.63 -7.29
CA PRO A 242 -11.54 9.46 -8.69
C PRO A 242 -10.09 8.96 -8.90
N HIS A 243 -9.27 8.85 -7.85
CA HIS A 243 -7.86 8.44 -7.94
C HIS A 243 -7.52 7.21 -7.11
N GLU A 244 -8.51 6.58 -6.48
CA GLU A 244 -8.27 5.39 -5.65
C GLU A 244 -7.73 4.23 -6.49
N PHE A 245 -8.07 4.18 -7.77
CA PHE A 245 -7.63 3.16 -8.72
C PHE A 245 -6.63 3.71 -9.72
N LYS A 246 -5.64 2.87 -10.07
CA LYS A 246 -4.79 3.11 -11.24
C LYS A 246 -5.64 3.03 -12.52
N ASP A 247 -5.26 3.80 -13.52
CA ASP A 247 -5.85 3.83 -14.85
C ASP A 247 -5.98 2.43 -15.46
N SER A 248 -4.96 1.58 -15.31
CA SER A 248 -4.97 0.20 -15.81
C SER A 248 -6.14 -0.61 -15.26
N VAL A 249 -6.43 -0.47 -13.96
CA VAL A 249 -7.53 -1.19 -13.30
C VAL A 249 -8.88 -0.63 -13.74
N LEU A 250 -9.01 0.69 -13.87
CA LEU A 250 -10.27 1.32 -14.32
C LEU A 250 -10.58 0.97 -15.78
N VAL A 251 -9.56 0.97 -16.64
CA VAL A 251 -9.70 0.56 -18.04
C VAL A 251 -10.12 -0.89 -18.13
N GLU A 252 -9.47 -1.80 -17.39
CA GLU A 252 -9.90 -3.20 -17.31
C GLU A 252 -11.34 -3.33 -16.84
N MET A 253 -11.72 -2.62 -15.78
CA MET A 253 -13.05 -2.70 -15.18
C MET A 253 -14.16 -2.21 -16.12
N PHE A 254 -13.94 -1.13 -16.87
CA PHE A 254 -14.96 -0.46 -17.68
C PHE A 254 -14.89 -0.74 -19.18
N ALA A 255 -13.77 -1.28 -19.69
CA ALA A 255 -13.60 -1.60 -21.11
C ALA A 255 -13.67 -3.10 -21.41
N THR A 256 -13.92 -3.94 -20.41
CA THR A 256 -14.10 -5.39 -20.57
C THR A 256 -15.50 -5.82 -20.10
N ASP A 257 -15.95 -7.00 -20.56
CA ASP A 257 -17.26 -7.60 -20.25
C ASP A 257 -18.47 -6.86 -20.85
N ILE A 258 -18.61 -5.54 -20.68
CA ILE A 258 -19.78 -4.77 -21.16
C ILE A 258 -19.33 -3.58 -22.01
N ASP A 259 -20.13 -3.24 -23.03
CA ASP A 259 -19.90 -2.02 -23.81
C ASP A 259 -20.00 -0.80 -22.86
N PRO A 260 -18.93 0.03 -22.75
CA PRO A 260 -18.93 1.21 -21.90
C PRO A 260 -20.10 2.17 -22.15
N ALA A 261 -20.62 2.20 -23.38
CA ALA A 261 -21.74 3.07 -23.76
C ALA A 261 -23.07 2.67 -23.07
N VAL A 262 -23.20 1.41 -22.66
CA VAL A 262 -24.41 0.88 -22.01
C VAL A 262 -24.19 0.50 -20.55
N ASP A 263 -22.96 0.58 -20.03
CA ASP A 263 -22.67 0.37 -18.61
C ASP A 263 -23.28 1.52 -17.77
N PRO A 264 -24.23 1.23 -16.85
CA PRO A 264 -24.90 2.27 -16.07
C PRO A 264 -23.96 3.08 -15.16
N VAL A 265 -22.89 2.45 -14.67
CA VAL A 265 -21.90 3.11 -13.82
C VAL A 265 -21.02 4.02 -14.68
N CYS A 266 -20.51 3.53 -15.82
CA CYS A 266 -19.72 4.32 -16.75
C CYS A 266 -20.52 5.53 -17.28
N ALA A 267 -21.76 5.29 -17.72
CA ALA A 267 -22.68 6.34 -18.15
C ALA A 267 -22.93 7.37 -17.04
N GLY A 268 -23.18 6.94 -15.80
CA GLY A 268 -23.37 7.83 -14.65
C GLY A 268 -22.14 8.67 -14.26
N LEU A 269 -20.94 8.22 -14.66
CA LEU A 269 -19.69 8.97 -14.50
C LEU A 269 -19.45 10.01 -15.61
N GLY A 270 -20.17 9.92 -16.74
CA GLY A 270 -19.97 10.76 -17.92
C GLY A 270 -19.27 10.03 -19.07
N GLY A 271 -19.29 8.70 -19.06
CA GLY A 271 -18.67 7.84 -20.06
C GLY A 271 -17.14 7.75 -19.90
N LEU A 272 -16.47 7.20 -20.92
CA LEU A 272 -15.01 6.99 -20.89
C LEU A 272 -14.21 8.30 -20.71
N LYS A 273 -14.74 9.46 -21.12
CA LYS A 273 -14.09 10.77 -20.91
C LYS A 273 -13.84 11.07 -19.43
N TRP A 274 -14.66 10.52 -18.54
CA TRP A 274 -14.42 10.65 -17.10
C TRP A 274 -13.07 10.06 -16.70
N LEU A 275 -12.59 9.02 -17.38
CA LEU A 275 -11.29 8.41 -17.11
C LEU A 275 -10.13 9.37 -17.41
N ASP A 276 -10.26 10.22 -18.41
CA ASP A 276 -9.21 11.17 -18.81
C ASP A 276 -9.21 12.43 -17.92
N ASP A 277 -10.39 12.87 -17.46
CA ASP A 277 -10.58 14.15 -16.76
C ASP A 277 -10.68 14.03 -15.22
N ARG A 278 -10.15 12.95 -14.63
CA ARG A 278 -10.16 12.72 -13.18
C ARG A 278 -9.32 13.79 -12.47
N LYS A 279 -9.85 14.98 -12.16
CA LYS A 279 -9.17 15.99 -11.34
C LYS A 279 -9.44 15.74 -9.86
N ALA A 280 -8.41 15.36 -9.10
CA ALA A 280 -8.53 15.29 -7.64
C ALA A 280 -8.54 16.72 -7.08
N ALA A 281 -9.66 17.16 -6.53
CA ALA A 281 -9.62 18.29 -5.61
C ALA A 281 -8.82 17.85 -4.37
N LEU A 282 -7.91 18.69 -3.87
CA LEU A 282 -7.13 18.45 -2.65
C LEU A 282 -8.01 17.95 -1.47
N LYS A 283 -9.24 18.46 -1.40
CA LYS A 283 -10.28 18.05 -0.45
C LYS A 283 -10.61 16.56 -0.48
N ILE A 284 -10.55 15.91 -1.63
CA ILE A 284 -10.82 14.47 -1.80
C ILE A 284 -9.67 13.63 -1.23
N ARG A 285 -8.42 13.99 -1.53
CA ARG A 285 -7.23 13.31 -0.97
C ARG A 285 -7.22 13.35 0.56
N ILE A 286 -7.71 14.44 1.15
CA ILE A 286 -7.86 14.59 2.60
C ILE A 286 -8.98 13.68 3.15
N ILE A 287 -10.04 13.41 2.38
CA ILE A 287 -11.13 12.52 2.79
C ILE A 287 -10.71 11.05 2.69
N GLU A 288 -9.99 10.67 1.62
CA GLU A 288 -9.47 9.30 1.42
C GLU A 288 -8.54 8.85 2.55
N LYS A 289 -7.78 9.78 3.13
CA LYS A 289 -6.92 9.50 4.29
C LYS A 289 -7.64 9.40 5.63
N ARG A 290 -8.98 9.56 5.69
CA ARG A 290 -9.71 9.48 6.95
C ARG A 290 -9.98 8.03 7.32
N SER A 291 -9.53 7.68 8.52
CA SER A 291 -9.83 6.41 9.18
C SER A 291 -10.44 6.67 10.55
N CYS A 292 -11.22 5.72 11.06
CA CYS A 292 -11.60 5.68 12.46
C CYS A 292 -10.34 5.59 13.34
N GLU A 293 -10.20 6.47 14.32
CA GLU A 293 -9.00 6.47 15.17
C GLU A 293 -8.86 5.21 16.03
N ASN A 294 -10.00 4.58 16.37
CA ASN A 294 -10.04 3.37 17.20
C ASN A 294 -9.82 2.08 16.37
N CYS A 295 -10.62 1.86 15.33
CA CYS A 295 -10.65 0.58 14.60
C CYS A 295 -10.05 0.64 13.19
N ARG A 296 -9.57 1.82 12.75
CA ARG A 296 -8.99 2.07 11.42
C ARG A 296 -9.90 1.83 10.21
N ALA A 297 -11.17 1.48 10.42
CA ALA A 297 -12.15 1.44 9.34
C ALA A 297 -12.22 2.81 8.63
N SER A 298 -12.15 2.81 7.31
CA SER A 298 -12.11 4.01 6.48
C SER A 298 -13.38 4.16 5.66
N GLU A 299 -13.60 5.36 5.13
CA GLU A 299 -14.56 5.50 4.04
C GLU A 299 -13.99 4.77 2.80
N PRO A 300 -14.80 4.02 2.05
CA PRO A 300 -16.27 4.04 2.07
C PRO A 300 -16.94 2.93 2.89
N GLN A 301 -16.18 2.03 3.50
CA GLN A 301 -16.74 0.82 4.11
C GLN A 301 -17.67 1.17 5.28
N VAL A 302 -17.30 2.22 6.03
CA VAL A 302 -18.11 2.79 7.10
C VAL A 302 -18.20 4.30 6.92
N ARG A 303 -19.33 4.89 7.31
CA ARG A 303 -19.45 6.34 7.39
C ARG A 303 -18.68 6.84 8.61
N LEU A 304 -17.77 7.79 8.42
CA LEU A 304 -17.03 8.41 9.52
C LEU A 304 -17.70 9.71 9.96
N SER A 305 -17.80 9.90 11.27
CA SER A 305 -18.23 11.14 11.93
C SER A 305 -17.06 11.75 12.68
N LYS A 306 -16.93 13.08 12.61
CA LYS A 306 -15.95 13.82 13.41
C LYS A 306 -16.42 13.92 14.85
N CYS A 307 -15.48 13.94 15.80
CA CYS A 307 -15.78 14.27 17.19
C CYS A 307 -16.45 15.64 17.25
N SER A 308 -17.63 15.74 17.88
CA SER A 308 -18.41 16.98 17.94
C SER A 308 -17.74 18.11 18.70
N LYS A 309 -16.78 17.79 19.60
CA LYS A 309 -16.07 18.79 20.40
C LYS A 309 -14.85 19.36 19.66
N CYS A 310 -13.93 18.50 19.22
CA CYS A 310 -12.70 18.95 18.60
C CYS A 310 -12.76 19.04 17.07
N ASN A 311 -13.76 18.46 16.41
CA ASN A 311 -13.91 18.42 14.94
C ASN A 311 -12.69 17.91 14.14
N TYR A 312 -11.72 17.30 14.81
CA TYR A 312 -10.46 16.84 14.22
C TYR A 312 -10.48 15.32 13.99
N THR A 313 -10.56 14.55 15.06
CA THR A 313 -10.54 13.08 15.02
C THR A 313 -11.86 12.51 14.49
N SER A 314 -11.77 11.45 13.68
CA SER A 314 -12.92 10.78 13.08
C SER A 314 -13.16 9.39 13.67
N TYR A 315 -14.43 8.99 13.79
CA TYR A 315 -14.86 7.70 14.34
C TYR A 315 -15.96 7.10 13.46
N CYS A 316 -16.01 5.77 13.35
CA CYS A 316 -17.09 5.08 12.64
C CYS A 316 -18.35 4.87 13.50
N SER A 317 -18.23 4.97 14.83
CA SER A 317 -19.33 4.80 15.77
C SER A 317 -19.05 5.45 17.12
N THR A 318 -20.10 5.64 17.92
CA THR A 318 -20.00 6.18 19.29
C THR A 318 -19.22 5.23 20.21
N GLU A 319 -19.30 3.92 19.97
CA GLU A 319 -18.57 2.89 20.72
C GLU A 319 -17.06 3.02 20.47
N CYS A 320 -16.65 3.19 19.21
CA CYS A 320 -15.25 3.46 18.86
C CYS A 320 -14.73 4.76 19.50
N GLN A 321 -15.57 5.81 19.55
CA GLN A 321 -15.21 7.04 20.25
C GLN A 321 -15.03 6.82 21.76
N LYS A 322 -15.91 6.05 22.41
CA LYS A 322 -15.81 5.73 23.84
C LYS A 322 -14.57 4.90 24.17
N MET A 323 -14.23 3.93 23.34
CA MET A 323 -13.02 3.10 23.51
C MET A 323 -11.75 3.94 23.42
N ASN A 324 -11.69 4.87 22.46
CA ASN A 324 -10.54 5.76 22.30
C ASN A 324 -10.53 6.95 23.28
N TRP A 325 -11.60 7.17 24.07
CA TRP A 325 -11.77 8.38 24.85
C TRP A 325 -10.66 8.60 25.88
N ARG A 326 -10.13 7.53 26.47
CA ARG A 326 -9.03 7.59 27.45
C ARG A 326 -7.80 8.32 26.90
N TYR A 327 -7.49 8.14 25.63
CA TYR A 327 -6.36 8.78 24.94
C TYR A 327 -6.78 10.09 24.30
N HIS A 328 -7.94 10.10 23.64
CA HIS A 328 -8.41 11.25 22.89
C HIS A 328 -8.72 12.47 23.77
N LYS A 329 -9.12 12.29 25.03
CA LYS A 329 -9.63 13.39 25.89
C LYS A 329 -8.66 14.58 25.99
N THR A 330 -7.36 14.32 26.10
CA THR A 330 -6.31 15.36 26.21
C THR A 330 -6.21 16.15 24.91
N TYR A 331 -5.91 15.44 23.80
CA TYR A 331 -5.89 16.04 22.45
C TYR A 331 -7.21 16.70 22.03
N CYS A 332 -8.35 16.19 22.50
CA CYS A 332 -9.67 16.74 22.22
C CYS A 332 -9.83 18.14 22.83
N ARG A 333 -9.29 18.35 24.04
CA ARG A 333 -9.32 19.66 24.71
C ARG A 333 -8.39 20.65 23.99
N GLU A 334 -7.17 20.23 23.69
CA GLU A 334 -6.18 21.04 22.98
C GLU A 334 -6.72 21.47 21.60
N ASN A 335 -7.17 20.52 20.79
CA ASN A 335 -7.72 20.81 19.46
C ASN A 335 -8.97 21.69 19.53
N ALA A 336 -9.87 21.48 20.51
CA ALA A 336 -11.01 22.37 20.69
C ALA A 336 -10.58 23.80 21.05
N ALA A 337 -9.58 23.95 21.92
CA ALA A 337 -9.01 25.26 22.26
C ALA A 337 -8.33 25.93 21.04
N HIS A 338 -7.66 25.15 20.19
CA HIS A 338 -7.08 25.66 18.94
C HIS A 338 -8.15 26.19 17.99
N PHE A 339 -9.24 25.44 17.79
CA PHE A 339 -10.34 25.91 16.94
C PHE A 339 -10.96 27.20 17.46
N GLN A 340 -11.13 27.32 18.79
CA GLN A 340 -11.63 28.56 19.40
C GLN A 340 -10.64 29.72 19.22
N THR A 341 -9.34 29.48 19.45
CA THR A 341 -8.28 30.48 19.27
C THR A 341 -8.21 30.97 17.82
N SER A 342 -8.30 30.04 16.84
CA SER A 342 -8.32 30.39 15.42
C SER A 342 -9.52 31.29 15.08
N ALA A 343 -10.72 30.95 15.56
CA ALA A 343 -11.92 31.74 15.33
C ALA A 343 -11.83 33.14 15.98
N ASP A 344 -11.29 33.22 17.20
CA ASP A 344 -11.09 34.49 17.89
C ASP A 344 -10.05 35.38 17.19
N LEU A 345 -8.97 34.79 16.67
CA LEU A 345 -7.93 35.52 15.92
C LEU A 345 -8.46 36.03 14.58
N GLU A 346 -9.28 35.25 13.87
CA GLU A 346 -9.89 35.66 12.59
C GLU A 346 -10.71 36.94 12.73
N GLY A 347 -11.37 37.16 13.87
CA GLY A 347 -12.10 38.38 14.17
C GLY A 347 -11.24 39.57 14.62
N LYS A 348 -10.00 39.34 15.08
CA LYS A 348 -9.16 40.38 15.72
C LYS A 348 -7.94 40.80 14.90
N ASN A 349 -7.23 39.85 14.30
CA ASN A 349 -5.98 40.09 13.59
C ASN A 349 -5.76 39.01 12.51
N ALA A 350 -5.99 39.39 11.25
CA ALA A 350 -5.87 38.49 10.11
C ALA A 350 -4.44 37.91 9.93
N SER A 351 -3.40 38.67 10.28
CA SER A 351 -2.01 38.21 10.18
C SER A 351 -1.71 37.15 11.24
N ALA A 352 -2.14 37.38 12.49
CA ALA A 352 -1.99 36.41 13.57
C ALA A 352 -2.82 35.15 13.30
N ALA A 353 -4.04 35.29 12.76
CA ALA A 353 -4.86 34.16 12.34
C ALA A 353 -4.21 33.35 11.22
N ARG A 354 -3.55 34.02 10.26
CA ARG A 354 -2.78 33.34 9.21
C ARG A 354 -1.59 32.59 9.81
N GLN A 355 -0.75 33.24 10.60
CA GLN A 355 0.40 32.61 11.26
C GLN A 355 -0.03 31.39 12.08
N PHE A 356 -1.14 31.50 12.83
CA PHE A 356 -1.69 30.38 13.60
C PHE A 356 -2.12 29.20 12.70
N ARG A 357 -2.81 29.45 11.58
CA ARG A 357 -3.19 28.38 10.63
C ARG A 357 -1.96 27.74 9.98
N ASP A 358 -1.00 28.56 9.58
CA ASP A 358 0.24 28.11 8.97
C ASP A 358 1.04 27.25 9.98
N TRP A 359 1.03 27.63 11.27
CA TRP A 359 1.65 26.87 12.36
C TRP A 359 1.00 25.50 12.58
N MET A 360 -0.34 25.47 12.66
CA MET A 360 -1.11 24.23 12.74
C MET A 360 -0.81 23.31 11.57
N ASN A 361 -0.73 23.86 10.36
CA ASN A 361 -0.44 23.08 9.17
C ASN A 361 0.99 22.50 9.18
N HIS A 362 1.99 23.31 9.54
CA HIS A 362 3.39 22.87 9.60
C HIS A 362 3.59 21.76 10.65
N ARG A 363 3.04 21.91 11.85
CA ARG A 363 3.23 20.93 12.92
C ARG A 363 2.51 19.59 12.66
N ASP A 364 1.33 19.63 12.04
CA ASP A 364 0.49 18.45 11.78
C ASP A 364 0.88 17.70 10.50
N ASN A 365 1.57 18.35 9.55
CA ASN A 365 1.93 17.78 8.24
C ASN A 365 3.45 17.73 8.03
N VAL A 366 4.11 16.83 8.75
CA VAL A 366 5.57 16.67 8.69
C VAL A 366 6.01 16.06 7.36
N ARG A 367 7.08 16.61 6.79
CA ARG A 367 7.76 16.04 5.62
C ARG A 367 8.42 14.71 5.95
N SER A 368 8.47 13.80 4.97
CA SER A 368 9.12 12.49 5.17
C SER A 368 10.61 12.65 5.46
N GLU A 369 11.22 13.65 4.81
CA GLU A 369 12.61 14.05 4.93
C GLU A 369 12.95 14.52 6.35
N THR A 370 12.06 15.30 6.99
CA THR A 370 12.23 15.71 8.38
C THR A 370 12.14 14.52 9.33
N VAL A 371 11.19 13.59 9.10
CA VAL A 371 11.06 12.36 9.90
C VAL A 371 12.31 11.48 9.79
N GLU A 372 12.87 11.34 8.59
CA GLU A 372 14.13 10.61 8.37
C GLU A 372 15.33 11.30 9.02
N SER A 373 15.41 12.63 8.91
CA SER A 373 16.44 13.45 9.55
C SER A 373 16.44 13.27 11.07
N PHE A 374 15.25 13.25 11.67
CA PHE A 374 15.07 13.04 13.10
C PHE A 374 15.42 11.62 13.54
N ALA A 375 15.14 10.61 12.71
CA ALA A 375 15.59 9.26 12.95
C ALA A 375 17.13 9.13 12.90
N HIS A 376 17.80 9.89 12.03
CA HIS A 376 19.25 10.00 12.01
C HIS A 376 19.80 10.70 13.25
N ALA A 377 19.21 11.83 13.64
CA ALA A 377 19.58 12.57 14.85
C ALA A 377 19.51 11.72 16.12
N LEU A 378 18.42 10.96 16.27
CA LEU A 378 18.23 10.01 17.38
C LEU A 378 19.09 8.75 17.24
N GLY A 379 19.76 8.53 16.10
CA GLY A 379 20.58 7.36 15.84
C GLY A 379 19.80 6.03 15.94
N LEU A 380 18.54 6.02 15.51
CA LEU A 380 17.62 4.88 15.71
C LEU A 380 18.05 3.59 14.99
N ALA A 381 18.85 3.72 13.93
CA ALA A 381 19.45 2.57 13.25
C ALA A 381 20.47 1.83 14.12
N ARG A 382 21.12 2.54 15.04
CA ARG A 382 22.06 1.98 16.01
C ARG A 382 21.37 1.55 17.29
N ASP A 383 20.48 2.38 17.81
CA ASP A 383 19.72 2.11 19.03
C ASP A 383 18.28 2.61 18.92
N ALA A 384 17.35 1.68 18.67
CA ALA A 384 15.92 1.96 18.58
C ALA A 384 15.30 2.39 19.92
N SER A 385 15.94 2.10 21.06
CA SER A 385 15.43 2.49 22.37
C SER A 385 15.44 4.01 22.57
N ARG A 386 16.32 4.71 21.84
CA ARG A 386 16.42 6.18 21.86
C ARG A 386 15.11 6.87 21.47
N GLY A 387 14.26 6.24 20.66
CA GLY A 387 12.92 6.75 20.35
C GLY A 387 11.99 6.90 21.57
N ARG A 388 12.32 6.24 22.69
CA ARG A 388 11.54 6.28 23.95
C ARG A 388 12.26 7.00 25.09
N THR A 389 13.57 7.19 24.98
CA THR A 389 14.42 7.75 26.05
C THR A 389 14.95 9.14 25.71
N HIS A 390 14.86 9.54 24.44
CA HIS A 390 15.34 10.83 23.95
C HIS A 390 14.23 11.63 23.26
N ILE A 391 14.47 12.94 23.16
CA ILE A 391 13.59 13.91 22.52
C ILE A 391 14.42 14.87 21.67
N ILE A 392 13.85 15.30 20.55
CA ILE A 392 14.41 16.36 19.71
C ILE A 392 13.83 17.69 20.15
N TYR A 393 14.69 18.69 20.31
CA TYR A 393 14.26 20.07 20.48
C TYR A 393 14.41 20.79 19.15
N GLN A 394 13.34 21.43 18.69
CA GLN A 394 13.28 22.09 17.39
C GLN A 394 12.81 23.53 17.59
N GLU A 395 13.72 24.48 17.35
CA GLU A 395 13.36 25.90 17.32
C GLU A 395 13.01 26.31 15.90
N VAL A 396 11.87 26.98 15.74
CA VAL A 396 11.35 27.43 14.46
C VAL A 396 11.18 28.95 14.39
N GLU A 397 11.20 29.47 13.17
CA GLU A 397 10.92 30.87 12.83
C GLU A 397 9.87 30.92 11.71
N TYR A 398 8.92 31.85 11.81
CA TYR A 398 7.88 32.03 10.80
C TYR A 398 8.38 32.83 9.59
N VAL A 399 8.29 32.25 8.40
CA VAL A 399 8.73 32.80 7.11
C VAL A 399 7.53 32.89 6.14
N PRO A 400 6.64 33.89 6.28
CA PRO A 400 5.37 33.98 5.54
C PRO A 400 5.53 34.22 4.03
N SER A 401 6.73 34.55 3.56
CA SER A 401 7.05 34.79 2.14
C SER A 401 7.20 33.51 1.33
N VAL A 402 7.35 32.35 1.98
CA VAL A 402 7.47 31.06 1.29
C VAL A 402 6.12 30.62 0.74
N LEU A 403 6.12 30.22 -0.54
CA LEU A 403 4.91 29.80 -1.27
C LEU A 403 4.37 28.45 -0.79
N ASP A 404 5.25 27.51 -0.45
CA ASP A 404 4.83 26.23 0.13
C ASP A 404 4.48 26.42 1.61
N HIS A 405 3.20 26.21 1.93
CA HIS A 405 2.66 26.20 3.28
C HIS A 405 3.36 25.26 4.29
N LEU A 406 4.08 24.24 3.84
CA LEU A 406 4.86 23.37 4.74
C LEU A 406 6.20 23.99 5.14
N ASP A 407 6.69 24.96 4.38
CA ASP A 407 8.00 25.63 4.55
C ASP A 407 7.88 27.04 5.13
N GLN A 408 6.68 27.45 5.52
CA GLN A 408 6.45 28.74 6.17
C GLN A 408 7.01 28.79 7.58
N PHE A 409 7.52 27.67 8.11
CA PHE A 409 8.32 27.63 9.33
C PHE A 409 9.66 26.99 9.04
N ARG A 410 10.72 27.74 9.31
CA ARG A 410 12.10 27.29 9.13
C ARG A 410 12.67 26.87 10.47
N THR A 411 13.36 25.74 10.50
CA THR A 411 14.10 25.32 11.70
C THR A 411 15.39 26.11 11.81
N THR A 412 15.57 26.86 12.89
CA THR A 412 16.78 27.65 13.14
C THR A 412 17.77 26.91 14.01
N ARG A 413 17.27 26.16 15.01
CA ARG A 413 18.10 25.37 15.94
C ARG A 413 17.50 23.99 16.17
N VAL A 414 18.36 22.99 16.31
CA VAL A 414 17.95 21.62 16.62
C VAL A 414 18.98 20.91 17.49
N GLY A 415 18.53 20.03 18.39
CA GLY A 415 19.40 19.15 19.16
C GLY A 415 18.64 17.98 19.77
N VAL A 416 19.39 16.98 20.25
CA VAL A 416 18.84 15.75 20.83
C VAL A 416 19.17 15.70 22.31
N PHE A 417 18.19 15.40 23.15
CA PHE A 417 18.39 15.36 24.60
C PHE A 417 17.79 14.10 25.18
N LYS A 418 18.37 13.59 26.26
CA LYS A 418 17.72 12.54 27.04
C LYS A 418 16.55 13.15 27.81
N LEU A 419 15.44 12.43 27.83
CA LEU A 419 14.25 12.85 28.56
C LEU A 419 14.53 13.07 30.05
N GLU A 420 15.39 12.24 30.66
CA GLU A 420 15.78 12.35 32.07
C GLU A 420 16.40 13.70 32.45
N ASP A 421 17.05 14.37 31.49
CA ASP A 421 17.78 15.61 31.71
C ASP A 421 16.93 16.87 31.45
N VAL A 422 15.76 16.73 30.81
CA VAL A 422 14.98 17.88 30.28
C VAL A 422 13.55 17.98 30.80
N TRP A 423 13.12 17.15 31.76
CA TRP A 423 11.75 17.18 32.27
C TRP A 423 11.28 18.56 32.75
N GLN A 424 12.11 19.25 33.54
CA GLN A 424 11.79 20.59 34.05
C GLN A 424 11.66 21.63 32.94
N ASP A 425 12.47 21.51 31.88
CA ASP A 425 12.43 22.42 30.74
C ASP A 425 11.19 22.17 29.87
N ILE A 426 10.83 20.89 29.63
CA ILE A 426 9.57 20.52 28.96
C ILE A 426 8.38 21.12 29.73
N GLU A 427 8.32 20.87 31.04
CA GLU A 427 7.22 21.35 31.89
C GLU A 427 7.14 22.88 31.89
N SER A 428 8.27 23.56 32.04
CA SER A 428 8.34 25.02 32.00
C SER A 428 7.88 25.61 30.66
N ARG A 429 8.28 25.03 29.53
CA ARG A 429 7.92 25.53 28.19
C ARG A 429 6.46 25.27 27.84
N MET A 430 5.94 24.13 28.27
CA MET A 430 4.54 23.75 28.02
C MET A 430 3.57 24.35 29.05
N GLY A 431 4.08 24.98 30.11
CA GLY A 431 3.26 25.52 31.20
C GLY A 431 2.55 24.43 32.01
N LEU A 432 3.24 23.32 32.25
CA LEU A 432 2.74 22.15 32.99
C LEU A 432 3.17 22.22 34.46
N ASP A 433 2.39 21.58 35.34
CA ASP A 433 2.77 21.44 36.75
C ASP A 433 3.93 20.44 36.92
N PRO A 434 4.75 20.57 37.98
CA PRO A 434 5.88 19.67 38.21
C PRO A 434 5.46 18.18 38.24
N GLY A 435 6.08 17.39 37.37
CA GLY A 435 5.81 15.96 37.20
C GLY A 435 4.75 15.63 36.14
N GLU A 436 3.97 16.59 35.66
CA GLU A 436 2.96 16.35 34.61
C GLU A 436 3.60 16.02 33.27
N GLY A 437 4.79 16.53 32.95
CA GLY A 437 5.47 16.24 31.69
C GLY A 437 5.76 14.74 31.52
N LYS A 438 6.13 14.07 32.62
CA LYS A 438 6.32 12.61 32.65
C LYS A 438 5.02 11.84 32.43
N VAL A 439 3.93 12.31 33.03
CA VAL A 439 2.60 11.71 32.85
C VAL A 439 2.17 11.86 31.39
N TYR A 440 2.34 13.06 30.83
CA TYR A 440 1.97 13.39 29.47
C TYR A 440 2.69 12.50 28.45
N ILE A 441 4.03 12.42 28.51
CA ILE A 441 4.81 11.55 27.58
C ILE A 441 4.47 10.07 27.77
N ARG A 442 4.24 9.60 29.00
CA ARG A 442 3.82 8.22 29.24
C ARG A 442 2.47 7.93 28.58
N GLU A 443 1.48 8.81 28.71
CA GLU A 443 0.18 8.66 28.04
C GLU A 443 0.32 8.66 26.51
N MET A 444 1.20 9.50 25.95
CA MET A 444 1.50 9.49 24.51
C MET A 444 2.10 8.14 24.05
N LEU A 445 3.02 7.56 24.85
CA LEU A 445 3.58 6.22 24.58
C LEU A 445 2.54 5.12 24.72
N GLU A 446 1.70 5.18 25.75
CA GLU A 446 0.61 4.22 25.92
C GLU A 446 -0.35 4.28 24.75
N GLU A 447 -0.76 5.46 24.30
CA GLU A 447 -1.58 5.60 23.09
C GLU A 447 -0.85 5.00 21.89
N PHE A 448 0.43 5.34 21.69
CA PHE A 448 1.23 4.85 20.59
C PHE A 448 1.28 3.32 20.53
N ASP A 449 1.49 2.66 21.67
CA ASP A 449 1.55 1.20 21.78
C ASP A 449 0.20 0.52 21.60
N HIS A 450 -0.89 1.20 21.92
CA HIS A 450 -2.24 0.68 21.76
C HIS A 450 -2.85 1.01 20.38
N ARG A 451 -2.16 1.80 19.54
CA ARG A 451 -2.63 2.05 18.16
C ARG A 451 -2.63 0.71 17.41
N PRO A 452 -3.75 0.34 16.76
CA PRO A 452 -3.78 -0.84 15.89
C PRO A 452 -2.68 -0.71 14.84
N ALA A 453 -1.90 -1.78 14.63
CA ALA A 453 -0.83 -1.80 13.64
C ALA A 453 -1.33 -1.29 12.28
N ARG A 454 -0.55 -0.41 11.63
CA ARG A 454 -0.81 0.01 10.25
C ARG A 454 -0.18 -1.01 9.30
N GLY A 455 -1.00 -1.85 8.67
CA GLY A 455 -0.57 -2.69 7.54
C GLY A 455 -0.61 -4.20 7.76
N PRO A 456 -0.27 -5.00 6.73
CA PRO A 456 -0.42 -6.46 6.69
C PRO A 456 0.65 -7.24 7.50
N VAL A 457 1.58 -6.54 8.11
CA VAL A 457 2.65 -7.09 8.93
C VAL A 457 2.65 -6.28 10.22
N ASP A 458 2.88 -6.94 11.35
CA ASP A 458 3.18 -6.33 12.64
C ASP A 458 4.49 -5.51 12.54
N GLU A 459 4.47 -4.46 11.73
CA GLU A 459 5.63 -3.65 11.43
C GLU A 459 5.89 -2.79 12.65
N ALA A 460 6.86 -3.23 13.46
CA ALA A 460 7.25 -2.53 14.67
C ALA A 460 7.61 -1.07 14.34
N LEU A 461 6.79 -0.15 14.82
CA LEU A 461 7.03 1.29 14.72
C LEU A 461 7.87 1.74 15.92
N ILE A 462 8.81 2.65 15.67
CA ILE A 462 9.62 3.28 16.71
C ILE A 462 9.07 4.70 16.91
N PRO A 463 8.66 5.09 18.13
CA PRO A 463 8.19 6.43 18.40
C PRO A 463 9.36 7.42 18.35
N MET A 464 9.08 8.68 18.05
CA MET A 464 10.04 9.77 18.10
C MET A 464 9.37 11.00 18.70
N PHE A 465 9.96 11.58 19.73
CA PHE A 465 9.47 12.81 20.33
C PHE A 465 10.21 14.01 19.77
N ASP A 466 9.46 15.07 19.50
CA ASP A 466 10.03 16.37 19.21
C ASP A 466 9.21 17.49 19.88
N LEU A 467 9.90 18.42 20.53
CA LEU A 467 9.34 19.62 21.13
C LEU A 467 9.66 20.82 20.25
N MET A 468 8.63 21.38 19.61
CA MET A 468 8.75 22.55 18.76
C MET A 468 8.37 23.82 19.49
N PHE A 469 9.14 24.89 19.30
CA PHE A 469 8.88 26.20 19.90
C PHE A 469 9.56 27.32 19.08
N SER A 470 9.25 28.57 19.41
CA SER A 470 9.94 29.75 18.86
C SER A 470 10.69 30.50 19.94
N ALA A 471 11.78 31.17 19.57
CA ALA A 471 12.52 32.03 20.49
C ALA A 471 11.78 33.32 20.86
N THR A 472 10.80 33.74 20.05
CA THR A 472 10.02 34.97 20.25
C THR A 472 8.65 34.73 20.88
N ASP A 473 8.34 33.47 21.25
CA ASP A 473 7.04 33.03 21.76
C ASP A 473 5.86 33.40 20.84
N ASP A 474 6.13 33.58 19.54
CA ASP A 474 5.13 33.93 18.52
C ASP A 474 4.35 32.71 18.00
N VAL A 475 4.78 31.51 18.37
CA VAL A 475 4.03 30.27 18.18
C VAL A 475 3.88 29.51 19.49
N GLN A 476 2.81 28.74 19.56
CA GLN A 476 2.57 27.85 20.69
C GLN A 476 3.59 26.71 20.72
N VAL A 477 4.20 26.48 21.88
CA VAL A 477 5.01 25.28 22.16
C VAL A 477 4.19 24.01 21.91
N TYR A 478 4.75 23.06 21.17
CA TYR A 478 4.05 21.84 20.79
C TYR A 478 4.94 20.61 20.94
N LEU A 479 4.48 19.65 21.74
CA LEU A 479 5.12 18.36 21.89
C LEU A 479 4.46 17.34 20.96
N ARG A 480 5.25 16.79 20.04
CA ARG A 480 4.80 15.84 19.02
C ARG A 480 5.34 14.45 19.29
N ILE A 481 4.55 13.44 18.96
CA ILE A 481 5.01 12.05 18.79
C ILE A 481 4.85 11.63 17.33
N ASN A 482 5.98 11.39 16.68
CA ASN A 482 6.10 10.83 15.35
C ASN A 482 6.45 9.34 15.41
N SER A 483 6.50 8.70 14.24
CA SER A 483 6.93 7.31 14.16
C SER A 483 7.62 6.98 12.86
N ILE A 484 8.53 6.01 12.93
CA ILE A 484 9.20 5.45 11.76
C ILE A 484 9.22 3.93 11.86
N SER A 485 9.07 3.26 10.73
CA SER A 485 9.03 1.80 10.72
C SER A 485 10.43 1.21 10.91
N ARG A 486 10.54 0.14 11.70
CA ARG A 486 11.81 -0.56 11.92
C ARG A 486 12.40 -1.09 10.61
N LYS A 487 11.56 -1.50 9.66
CA LYS A 487 12.01 -1.91 8.32
C LYS A 487 12.66 -0.74 7.59
N LYS A 488 12.04 0.44 7.58
CA LYS A 488 12.62 1.64 6.96
C LYS A 488 13.97 1.98 7.56
N ILE A 489 14.06 1.99 8.90
CA ILE A 489 15.33 2.18 9.64
C ILE A 489 16.41 1.18 9.19
N ALA A 490 16.07 -0.10 9.03
CA ALA A 490 17.03 -1.13 8.61
C ALA A 490 17.62 -0.91 7.21
N PHE A 491 16.94 -0.16 6.34
CA PHE A 491 17.40 0.19 5.00
C PHE A 491 17.99 1.60 4.90
N MET A 492 17.89 2.42 5.95
CA MET A 492 18.44 3.78 5.96
C MET A 492 19.98 3.72 5.99
N ARG A 493 20.61 4.49 5.11
CA ARG A 493 22.06 4.67 5.11
C ARG A 493 22.43 5.74 6.14
N PRO A 494 23.51 5.59 6.91
CA PRO A 494 23.97 6.64 7.82
C PRO A 494 24.14 7.97 7.09
N LYS A 495 23.55 9.03 7.65
CA LYS A 495 23.62 10.40 7.12
C LYS A 495 24.11 11.35 8.21
N PRO A 496 25.43 11.60 8.31
CA PRO A 496 25.99 12.47 9.37
C PRO A 496 25.60 13.94 9.21
N ASP A 497 25.25 14.36 8.00
CA ASP A 497 24.85 15.69 7.54
C ASP A 497 23.32 15.86 7.45
N TRP A 498 22.53 15.08 8.20
CA TRP A 498 21.06 15.10 8.16
C TRP A 498 20.45 16.50 8.39
N ARG A 499 21.15 17.42 9.06
CA ARG A 499 20.69 18.81 9.26
C ARG A 499 20.47 19.54 7.93
N GLU A 500 21.16 19.16 6.87
CA GLU A 500 21.00 19.75 5.53
C GLU A 500 19.63 19.49 4.90
N ASP A 501 18.89 18.48 5.37
CA ASP A 501 17.55 18.15 4.84
C ASP A 501 16.39 18.59 5.75
N VAL A 502 16.68 19.19 6.91
CA VAL A 502 15.64 19.62 7.85
C VAL A 502 14.82 20.78 7.26
N ASN A 503 15.48 21.70 6.56
CA ASN A 503 14.88 22.83 5.87
C ASN A 503 14.83 22.59 4.36
N MET A 504 14.22 23.52 3.61
CA MET A 504 14.24 23.47 2.15
C MET A 504 15.66 23.44 1.58
N LYS A 505 15.85 22.69 0.48
CA LYS A 505 17.13 22.62 -0.21
C LYS A 505 17.61 24.02 -0.63
N GLY A 506 18.79 24.40 -0.19
CA GLY A 506 19.40 25.72 -0.43
C GLY A 506 19.24 26.70 0.71
N GLU A 507 18.46 26.37 1.75
CA GLU A 507 18.47 27.11 3.00
C GLU A 507 19.63 26.69 3.92
N LEU A 508 19.94 27.54 4.90
CA LEU A 508 20.95 27.24 5.90
C LEU A 508 20.48 26.07 6.80
N PRO A 509 21.35 25.09 7.09
CA PRO A 509 21.04 24.04 8.04
C PRO A 509 20.87 24.65 9.45
N PRO A 510 19.98 24.07 10.28
CA PRO A 510 19.80 24.52 11.66
C PRO A 510 21.08 24.31 12.47
N VAL A 511 21.39 25.25 13.37
CA VAL A 511 22.54 25.13 14.28
C VAL A 511 22.18 24.32 15.53
N HIS A 512 23.18 23.91 16.32
CA HIS A 512 22.93 23.21 17.58
C HIS A 512 22.17 24.08 18.58
N ILE A 513 21.19 23.47 19.24
CA ILE A 513 20.50 24.11 20.36
C ILE A 513 21.28 23.89 21.66
N LYS A 514 21.25 24.89 22.56
CA LYS A 514 21.89 24.82 23.87
C LYS A 514 20.83 24.98 24.95
N LEU A 515 20.72 24.00 25.85
CA LEU A 515 19.78 24.02 26.97
C LEU A 515 20.50 24.22 28.30
N GLY A 516 19.83 24.86 29.27
CA GLY A 516 20.37 25.12 30.61
C GLY A 516 21.71 25.85 30.59
N ASP A 517 21.86 26.89 29.76
CA ASP A 517 23.11 27.61 29.52
C ASP A 517 24.27 26.73 29.02
N GLY A 518 23.96 25.61 28.34
CA GLY A 518 24.93 24.64 27.86
C GLY A 518 25.34 23.57 28.88
N LYS A 519 24.67 23.51 30.03
CA LYS A 519 24.90 22.47 31.05
C LYS A 519 24.29 21.12 30.66
N ILE A 520 23.21 21.15 29.88
CA ILE A 520 22.58 19.93 29.36
C ILE A 520 23.23 19.63 28.00
N LEU A 521 23.87 18.47 27.91
CA LEU A 521 24.63 18.07 26.73
C LEU A 521 23.73 17.56 25.62
N ASP A 522 24.03 17.94 24.38
CA ASP A 522 23.41 17.35 23.19
C ASP A 522 23.86 15.89 23.07
N ALA A 523 22.88 14.98 23.08
CA ALA A 523 23.06 13.55 23.11
C ALA A 523 23.11 12.92 21.71
N GLU A 524 23.04 13.68 20.62
CA GLU A 524 22.99 13.16 19.24
C GLU A 524 23.95 11.99 18.97
N TYR A 525 25.21 12.12 19.41
CA TYR A 525 26.26 11.12 19.19
C TYR A 525 26.71 10.36 20.45
N ILE A 526 25.92 10.44 21.52
CA ILE A 526 26.17 9.73 22.78
C ILE A 526 25.26 8.49 22.81
N PHE A 527 25.86 7.30 22.74
CA PHE A 527 25.18 6.00 22.60
C PHE A 527 25.51 5.05 23.74
#